data_AF-A0A7I4YUB3-F1
#
_entry.id   AF-A0A7I4YUB3-F1
#
_cell.length_a   1.000
_cell.length_b   1.000
_cell.length_c   1.000
_cell.angle_alpha   90.00
_cell.angle_beta   90.00
_cell.angle_gamma   90.00
#
_symmetry.space_group_name_H-M   'P 1'
#
loop_
_entity.id
_entity.type
_entity.pdbx_description
1 polymer ?
#
loop_
_entity_poly.entity_id
_entity_poly.type
_entity_poly.pdbx_seq_one_letter_code
_entity_poly.pdbx_strand_id
1 'polypeptide(L)'
;MKLALLALLTTSARASMCSDAEGMSDEVRKTFLDKHNEYRTLVAQGKAKNKSGGYAPMAARMLKMTYDCAIEKNMMDYAKECKFAHNSYKDRNYWGQNLWMSGGININKTHAAAGSVYSWFSELEHHGVPEENKLTMEVFNNGVGHYTQRKLSWFSNLRGW
;
A
#
# COMPACT_ATOMS: atom_id res chain seq x y z
N MET A 1 -10.48 -60.93 4.66
CA MET A 1 -9.55 -59.79 4.52
C MET A 1 -10.29 -58.67 3.79
N LYS A 2 -10.75 -57.62 4.51
CA LYS A 2 -11.43 -56.46 3.91
C LYS A 2 -10.44 -55.30 3.92
N LEU A 3 -9.91 -54.93 2.76
CA LEU A 3 -9.17 -53.68 2.60
C LEU A 3 -10.20 -52.54 2.53
N ALA A 4 -10.19 -51.66 3.52
CA ALA A 4 -10.84 -50.37 3.42
C ALA A 4 -9.80 -49.37 2.92
N LEU A 5 -9.95 -48.90 1.68
CA LEU A 5 -9.14 -47.82 1.14
C LEU A 5 -9.72 -46.50 1.67
N LEU A 6 -9.05 -45.89 2.64
CA LEU A 6 -9.40 -44.55 3.13
C LEU A 6 -8.85 -43.53 2.13
N ALA A 7 -9.70 -43.02 1.23
CA ALA A 7 -9.35 -41.89 0.38
C ALA A 7 -9.45 -40.60 1.20
N LEU A 8 -8.31 -40.09 1.69
CA LEU A 8 -8.21 -38.73 2.21
C LEU A 8 -8.36 -37.76 1.04
N LEU A 9 -9.57 -37.26 0.83
CA LEU A 9 -9.82 -36.08 0.01
C LEU A 9 -9.26 -34.86 0.77
N THR A 10 -7.98 -34.55 0.56
CA THR A 10 -7.45 -33.26 0.99
C THR A 10 -8.07 -32.21 0.06
N THR A 11 -9.09 -31.51 0.52
CA THR A 11 -9.42 -30.20 -0.05
C THR A 11 -8.17 -29.35 0.15
N SER A 12 -7.47 -29.02 -0.95
CA SER A 12 -6.44 -27.99 -0.90
C SER A 12 -7.16 -26.68 -0.64
N ALA A 13 -7.43 -26.39 0.63
CA ALA A 13 -7.85 -25.08 1.06
C ALA A 13 -6.67 -24.17 0.71
N ARG A 14 -6.85 -23.33 -0.30
CA ARG A 14 -5.89 -22.29 -0.66
C ARG A 14 -5.64 -21.49 0.61
N ALA A 15 -4.41 -21.53 1.13
CA ALA A 15 -4.05 -20.77 2.32
C ALA A 15 -4.31 -19.28 2.03
N SER A 16 -5.22 -18.67 2.79
CA SER A 16 -5.53 -17.25 2.68
C SER A 16 -4.30 -16.41 3.04
N MET A 17 -4.14 -15.23 2.42
CA MET A 17 -3.02 -14.34 2.74
C MET A 17 -3.09 -13.85 4.19
N CYS A 18 -4.29 -13.50 4.65
CA CYS A 18 -4.60 -13.07 6.03
C CYS A 18 -6.00 -13.56 6.42
N SER A 19 -6.39 -13.36 7.69
CA SER A 19 -7.77 -13.63 8.12
C SER A 19 -8.77 -12.73 7.41
N ASP A 20 -9.88 -13.28 6.91
CA ASP A 20 -10.95 -12.50 6.28
C ASP A 20 -11.88 -11.80 7.30
N ALA A 21 -11.59 -11.92 8.60
CA ALA A 21 -12.38 -11.30 9.69
C ALA A 21 -12.51 -9.78 9.56
N GLU A 22 -11.55 -9.13 8.89
CA GLU A 22 -11.55 -7.69 8.66
C GLU A 22 -12.34 -7.28 7.40
N GLY A 23 -12.94 -8.24 6.68
CA GLY A 23 -13.69 -8.00 5.45
C GLY A 23 -12.81 -7.67 4.24
N MET A 24 -11.51 -7.95 4.32
CA MET A 24 -10.55 -7.87 3.22
C MET A 24 -10.42 -9.25 2.58
N SER A 25 -10.52 -9.33 1.25
CA SER A 25 -10.25 -10.57 0.51
C SER A 25 -8.83 -10.55 -0.06
N ASP A 26 -8.30 -11.73 -0.37
CA ASP A 26 -6.98 -11.88 -1.00
C ASP A 26 -6.85 -11.11 -2.33
N GLU A 27 -7.96 -10.96 -3.06
CA GLU A 27 -7.97 -10.15 -4.28
C GLU A 27 -7.69 -8.67 -4.00
N VAL A 28 -8.31 -8.12 -2.95
CA VAL A 28 -8.11 -6.72 -2.54
C VAL A 28 -6.68 -6.54 -2.01
N ARG A 29 -6.19 -7.46 -1.18
CA ARG A 29 -4.82 -7.46 -0.64
C ARG A 29 -3.79 -7.48 -1.76
N LYS A 30 -3.97 -8.39 -2.72
CA LYS A 30 -3.13 -8.51 -3.90
C LYS A 30 -3.18 -7.25 -4.76
N THR A 31 -4.34 -6.64 -4.94
CA THR A 31 -4.48 -5.38 -5.68
C THR A 31 -3.70 -4.25 -5.05
N PHE A 32 -3.80 -4.08 -3.72
CA PHE A 32 -2.96 -3.12 -3.01
C PHE A 32 -1.48 -3.41 -3.23
N LEU A 33 -1.04 -4.66 -3.00
CA LEU A 33 0.38 -5.03 -3.10
C LEU A 33 0.95 -4.87 -4.51
N ASP A 34 0.24 -5.36 -5.51
CA ASP A 34 0.68 -5.36 -6.90
C ASP A 34 0.73 -3.93 -7.45
N LYS A 35 -0.29 -3.11 -7.20
CA LYS A 35 -0.27 -1.68 -7.59
C LYS A 35 0.83 -0.93 -6.87
N HIS A 36 1.07 -1.23 -5.59
CA HIS A 36 2.17 -0.61 -4.87
C HIS A 36 3.52 -0.88 -5.53
N ASN A 37 3.80 -2.16 -5.82
CA ASN A 37 5.04 -2.61 -6.42
C ASN A 37 5.19 -2.21 -7.90
N GLU A 38 4.10 -2.13 -8.66
CA GLU A 38 4.07 -1.63 -10.05
C GLU A 38 4.60 -0.20 -10.12
N TYR A 39 4.03 0.72 -9.34
CA TYR A 39 4.48 2.11 -9.37
C TYR A 39 5.86 2.30 -8.73
N ARG A 40 6.23 1.52 -7.70
CA ARG A 40 7.61 1.52 -7.16
C ARG A 40 8.61 1.12 -8.24
N THR A 41 8.27 0.15 -9.08
CA THR A 41 9.07 -0.26 -10.24
C THR A 41 9.17 0.87 -11.28
N LEU A 42 8.06 1.55 -11.58
CA LEU A 42 8.07 2.70 -12.50
C LEU A 42 8.99 3.84 -12.01
N VAL A 43 8.93 4.17 -10.71
CA VAL A 43 9.83 5.15 -10.09
C VAL A 43 11.27 4.66 -10.16
N ALA A 44 11.53 3.40 -9.80
CA ALA A 44 12.88 2.85 -9.79
C ALA A 44 13.55 2.89 -11.17
N GLN A 45 12.76 2.67 -12.23
CA GLN A 45 13.22 2.74 -13.63
C GLN A 45 13.30 4.17 -14.19
N GLY A 46 12.97 5.20 -13.41
CA GLY A 46 12.96 6.59 -13.89
C GLY A 46 11.89 6.87 -14.95
N LYS A 47 10.74 6.18 -14.86
CA LYS A 47 9.62 6.27 -15.82
C LYS A 47 8.36 6.89 -15.23
N ALA A 48 8.38 7.25 -13.94
CA ALA A 48 7.26 7.91 -13.29
C ALA A 48 7.27 9.41 -13.60
N LYS A 49 6.27 9.91 -14.33
CA LYS A 49 6.19 11.33 -14.74
C LYS A 49 6.14 12.24 -13.52
N ASN A 50 6.86 13.35 -13.60
CA ASN A 50 6.96 14.34 -12.53
C ASN A 50 6.49 15.70 -13.03
N LYS A 51 5.59 16.37 -12.30
CA LYS A 51 5.10 17.71 -12.70
C LYS A 51 6.21 18.73 -12.83
N SER A 52 7.26 18.61 -12.01
CA SER A 52 8.43 19.51 -12.04
C SER A 52 9.23 19.41 -13.34
N GLY A 53 8.87 18.49 -14.25
CA GLY A 53 9.52 18.25 -15.51
C GLY A 53 10.11 16.84 -15.56
N GLY A 54 10.00 16.19 -16.72
CA GLY A 54 10.57 14.86 -16.95
C GLY A 54 9.97 13.76 -16.05
N TYR A 55 10.85 12.99 -15.41
CA TYR A 55 10.50 11.82 -14.63
C TYR A 55 11.17 11.87 -13.25
N ALA A 56 10.63 11.14 -12.26
CA ALA A 56 11.29 10.93 -10.99
C ALA A 56 12.67 10.27 -11.21
N PRO A 57 13.69 10.61 -10.41
CA PRO A 57 15.01 10.03 -10.54
C PRO A 57 14.98 8.52 -10.29
N MET A 58 15.80 7.79 -11.04
CA MET A 58 15.99 6.34 -10.87
C MET A 58 16.40 6.02 -9.43
N ALA A 59 15.86 4.93 -8.88
CA ALA A 59 16.19 4.51 -7.53
C ALA A 59 17.23 3.38 -7.58
N ALA A 60 18.40 3.61 -6.98
CA ALA A 60 19.46 2.61 -6.92
C ALA A 60 19.04 1.32 -6.18
N ARG A 61 18.19 1.43 -5.15
CA ARG A 61 17.77 0.31 -4.29
C ARG A 61 16.31 0.45 -3.83
N MET A 62 15.37 0.31 -4.77
CA MET A 62 13.95 0.28 -4.43
C MET A 62 13.53 -1.13 -3.98
N LEU A 63 13.22 -1.30 -2.69
CA LEU A 63 12.79 -2.59 -2.15
C LEU A 63 11.39 -2.98 -2.65
N LYS A 64 11.16 -4.28 -2.85
CA LYS A 64 9.82 -4.81 -3.14
C LYS A 64 9.02 -4.87 -1.83
N MET A 65 7.79 -4.38 -1.84
CA MET A 65 6.88 -4.48 -0.69
C MET A 65 6.37 -5.91 -0.55
N THR A 66 6.11 -6.31 0.69
CA THR A 66 5.35 -7.51 1.06
C THR A 66 4.07 -7.10 1.78
N TYR A 67 3.08 -8.00 1.82
CA TYR A 67 1.85 -7.78 2.59
C TYR A 67 2.06 -8.19 4.06
N ASP A 68 1.50 -7.44 5.00
CA ASP A 68 1.61 -7.72 6.44
C ASP A 68 0.22 -7.65 7.09
N CYS A 69 -0.22 -8.78 7.63
CA CYS A 69 -1.54 -8.93 8.22
C CYS A 69 -1.71 -8.17 9.54
N ALA A 70 -0.63 -7.88 10.28
CA ALA A 70 -0.69 -7.07 11.49
C ALA A 70 -0.94 -5.59 11.15
N ILE A 71 -0.35 -5.11 10.05
CA ILE A 71 -0.64 -3.77 9.51
C ILE A 71 -2.10 -3.71 9.02
N GLU A 72 -2.55 -4.70 8.23
CA GLU A 72 -3.96 -4.77 7.78
C GLU A 72 -4.91 -4.68 8.97
N LYS A 73 -4.71 -5.53 9.98
CA LYS A 73 -5.59 -5.57 11.15
C LYS A 73 -5.69 -4.21 11.84
N ASN A 74 -4.55 -3.58 12.15
CA ASN A 74 -4.54 -2.28 12.84
C ASN A 74 -5.23 -1.19 12.00
N MET A 75 -4.98 -1.14 10.69
CA MET A 75 -5.58 -0.13 9.81
C MET A 75 -7.08 -0.38 9.61
N MET A 76 -7.51 -1.65 9.54
CA MET A 76 -8.93 -2.00 9.41
C MET A 76 -9.71 -1.73 10.70
N ASP A 77 -9.11 -1.98 11.86
CA ASP A 77 -9.73 -1.64 13.15
C ASP A 77 -9.99 -0.13 13.27
N TYR A 78 -9.05 0.71 12.78
CA TYR A 78 -9.27 2.16 12.71
C TYR A 78 -10.26 2.57 11.61
N ALA A 79 -10.19 1.97 10.42
CA ALA A 79 -11.07 2.31 9.30
C ALA A 79 -12.56 2.09 9.62
N LYS A 80 -12.88 1.13 10.49
CA LYS A 80 -14.25 0.86 10.98
C LYS A 80 -14.83 2.00 11.81
N GLU A 81 -14.02 2.92 12.35
CA GLU A 81 -14.53 4.13 13.01
C GLU A 81 -15.19 5.11 12.03
N CYS A 82 -15.00 4.91 10.72
CA CYS A 82 -15.58 5.73 9.66
C CYS A 82 -15.25 7.23 9.79
N LYS A 83 -14.05 7.56 10.29
CA LYS A 83 -13.53 8.92 10.39
C LYS A 83 -12.47 9.15 9.31
N PHE A 84 -12.65 10.17 8.48
CA PHE A 84 -11.66 10.57 7.49
C PHE A 84 -10.60 11.50 8.10
N ALA A 85 -9.79 10.94 8.99
CA ALA A 85 -8.68 11.61 9.65
C ALA A 85 -7.57 10.60 9.94
N HIS A 86 -6.35 11.07 10.19
CA HIS A 86 -5.27 10.21 10.68
C HIS A 86 -5.44 9.98 12.18
N ASN A 87 -5.29 8.73 12.64
CA ASN A 87 -5.08 8.45 14.07
C ASN A 87 -3.65 8.84 14.50
N SER A 88 -3.40 8.84 15.81
CA SER A 88 -2.08 9.16 16.32
C SER A 88 -1.04 8.14 15.83
N TYR A 89 0.21 8.60 15.68
CA TYR A 89 1.31 7.74 15.22
C TYR A 89 1.54 6.55 16.15
N LYS A 90 1.31 6.73 17.46
CA LYS A 90 1.40 5.67 18.47
C LYS A 90 0.31 4.61 18.30
N ASP A 91 -0.92 4.99 17.98
CA ASP A 91 -2.05 4.06 17.86
C ASP A 91 -1.91 3.13 16.65
N ARG A 92 -1.08 3.53 15.67
CA ARG A 92 -0.76 2.73 14.48
C ARG A 92 0.64 2.11 14.50
N ASN A 93 1.14 1.79 15.70
CA ASN A 93 2.45 1.16 15.92
C ASN A 93 3.60 1.86 15.19
N TYR A 94 3.54 3.19 15.09
CA TYR A 94 4.54 4.00 14.39
C TYR A 94 4.68 3.65 12.89
N TRP A 95 3.62 3.11 12.27
CA TRP A 95 3.54 2.95 10.83
C TRP A 95 3.09 4.23 10.12
N GLY A 96 3.51 4.38 8.86
CA GLY A 96 2.95 5.38 7.96
C GLY A 96 1.48 5.08 7.64
N GLN A 97 0.75 6.07 7.13
CA GLN A 97 -0.66 5.91 6.77
C GLN A 97 -1.00 6.81 5.59
N ASN A 98 -1.68 6.26 4.60
CA ASN A 98 -2.37 7.02 3.56
C ASN A 98 -3.87 6.82 3.72
N LEU A 99 -4.65 7.87 3.48
CA LEU A 99 -6.11 7.83 3.55
C LEU A 99 -6.71 8.15 2.19
N TRP A 100 -7.83 7.52 1.89
CA TRP A 100 -8.60 7.77 0.68
C TRP A 100 -10.07 7.50 0.94
N MET A 101 -10.94 8.29 0.32
CA MET A 101 -12.39 8.10 0.40
C MET A 101 -13.04 8.38 -0.96
N SER A 102 -14.25 7.85 -1.14
CA SER A 102 -15.11 8.12 -2.29
C SER A 102 -16.48 8.56 -1.79
N GLY A 103 -17.21 9.32 -2.62
CA GLY A 103 -18.62 9.61 -2.36
C GLY A 103 -19.55 8.43 -2.63
N GLY A 104 -19.07 7.38 -3.30
CA GLY A 104 -19.85 6.16 -3.53
C GLY A 104 -19.94 5.29 -2.27
N ILE A 105 -21.15 4.81 -1.96
CA ILE A 105 -21.37 3.78 -0.95
C ILE A 105 -21.23 2.38 -1.56
N ASN A 106 -20.77 1.40 -0.78
CA ASN A 106 -20.65 -0.01 -1.19
C ASN A 106 -19.86 -0.24 -2.49
N ILE A 107 -18.85 0.61 -2.74
CA ILE A 107 -17.96 0.45 -3.89
C ILE A 107 -17.23 -0.89 -3.82
N ASN A 108 -16.98 -1.49 -4.98
CA ASN A 108 -16.17 -2.70 -5.08
C ASN A 108 -14.78 -2.43 -4.45
N LYS A 109 -14.39 -3.25 -3.47
CA LYS A 109 -13.16 -3.04 -2.70
C LYS A 109 -11.89 -3.18 -3.54
N THR A 110 -11.87 -4.07 -4.54
CA THR A 110 -10.76 -4.21 -5.50
C THR A 110 -10.60 -2.91 -6.30
N HIS A 111 -11.70 -2.35 -6.80
CA HIS A 111 -11.69 -1.07 -7.51
C HIS A 111 -11.26 0.09 -6.60
N ALA A 112 -11.76 0.14 -5.36
CA ALA A 112 -11.35 1.11 -4.36
C ALA A 112 -9.85 1.03 -4.03
N ALA A 113 -9.31 -0.20 -3.92
CA ALA A 113 -7.88 -0.42 -3.71
C ALA A 113 -7.05 0.10 -4.89
N ALA A 114 -7.43 -0.23 -6.13
CA ALA A 114 -6.72 0.29 -7.30
C ALA A 114 -6.81 1.83 -7.41
N GLY A 115 -7.99 2.39 -7.19
CA GLY A 115 -8.25 3.83 -7.28
C GLY A 115 -7.52 4.64 -6.21
N SER A 116 -7.51 4.17 -4.96
CA SER A 116 -6.78 4.82 -3.87
C SER A 116 -5.26 4.84 -4.12
N VAL A 117 -4.68 3.70 -4.52
CA VAL A 117 -3.24 3.61 -4.80
C VAL A 117 -2.83 4.48 -5.99
N TYR A 118 -3.68 4.58 -7.01
CA TYR A 118 -3.49 5.52 -8.12
C TYR A 118 -3.56 6.97 -7.65
N SER A 119 -4.59 7.35 -6.90
CA SER A 119 -4.78 8.71 -6.38
C SER A 119 -3.59 9.18 -5.56
N TRP A 120 -3.02 8.30 -4.72
CA TRP A 120 -1.82 8.62 -3.96
C TRP A 120 -0.57 8.72 -4.83
N PHE A 121 -0.48 7.94 -5.91
CA PHE A 121 0.66 7.99 -6.83
C PHE A 121 0.67 9.25 -7.69
N SER A 122 -0.51 9.64 -8.19
CA SER A 122 -0.65 10.73 -9.15
C SER A 122 -0.31 12.10 -8.56
N GLU A 123 -0.13 12.21 -7.24
CA GLU A 123 0.45 13.40 -6.62
C GLU A 123 1.80 13.79 -7.23
N LEU A 124 2.62 12.82 -7.64
CA LEU A 124 3.88 13.11 -8.35
C LEU A 124 3.64 13.85 -9.68
N GLU A 125 2.64 13.43 -10.44
CA GLU A 125 2.30 14.03 -11.74
C GLU A 125 1.49 15.33 -11.58
N HIS A 126 0.80 15.52 -10.45
CA HIS A 126 -0.08 16.67 -10.20
C HIS A 126 0.54 17.79 -9.35
N HIS A 127 1.51 17.47 -8.50
CA HIS A 127 2.15 18.42 -7.57
C HIS A 127 3.66 18.50 -7.80
N GLY A 128 4.30 17.37 -8.13
CA GLY A 128 5.72 17.30 -8.44
C GLY A 128 6.61 17.24 -7.21
N VAL A 129 7.80 16.68 -7.41
CA VAL A 129 8.85 16.58 -6.39
C VAL A 129 10.15 17.11 -7.00
N PRO A 130 10.98 17.85 -6.24
CA PRO A 130 12.27 18.36 -6.76
C PRO A 130 13.21 17.22 -7.18
N GLU A 131 14.14 17.52 -8.09
CA GLU A 131 15.09 16.55 -8.65
C GLU A 131 16.01 15.95 -7.57
N GLU A 132 16.40 16.75 -6.57
CA GLU A 132 17.17 16.30 -5.40
C GLU A 132 16.42 15.25 -4.58
N ASN A 133 15.10 15.15 -4.79
CA ASN A 133 14.22 14.16 -4.19
C ASN A 133 14.31 14.14 -2.65
N LYS A 134 14.51 15.32 -2.06
CA LYS A 134 14.48 15.56 -0.61
C LYS A 134 13.09 16.00 -0.18
N LEU A 135 12.52 15.31 0.80
CA LEU A 135 11.23 15.69 1.38
C LEU A 135 11.46 16.78 2.45
N THR A 136 11.50 18.04 2.02
CA THR A 136 11.46 19.19 2.94
C THR A 136 10.01 19.46 3.36
N MET A 137 9.82 20.31 4.38
CA MET A 137 8.46 20.71 4.80
C MET A 137 7.73 21.48 3.69
N GLU A 138 8.45 22.29 2.92
CA GLU A 138 7.90 22.98 1.74
C GLU A 138 7.41 21.98 0.69
N VAL A 139 8.22 20.96 0.36
CA VAL A 139 7.84 19.90 -0.57
C VAL A 139 6.64 19.13 -0.03
N PHE A 140 6.64 18.75 1.25
CA PHE A 140 5.52 18.04 1.87
C PHE A 140 4.20 18.82 1.77
N ASN A 141 4.25 20.14 2.05
CA ASN A 141 3.10 21.03 1.99
C ASN A 141 2.55 21.24 0.57
N ASN A 142 3.29 20.85 -0.47
CA ASN A 142 2.77 20.84 -1.85
C ASN A 142 1.81 19.68 -2.14
N GLY A 143 1.53 18.80 -1.17
CA GLY A 143 0.54 17.74 -1.33
C GLY A 143 1.10 16.47 -1.98
N VAL A 144 2.35 16.11 -1.68
CA VAL A 144 2.99 14.87 -2.15
C VAL A 144 3.21 13.84 -1.04
N GLY A 145 2.54 14.02 0.10
CA GLY A 145 2.71 13.19 1.29
C GLY A 145 2.37 11.72 1.04
N HIS A 146 1.30 11.44 0.29
CA HIS A 146 0.89 10.06 0.03
C HIS A 146 1.85 9.39 -0.96
N TYR A 147 2.27 10.07 -2.03
CA TYR A 147 3.27 9.58 -2.98
C TYR A 147 4.60 9.29 -2.30
N THR A 148 5.09 10.23 -1.49
CA THR A 148 6.40 10.10 -0.83
C THR A 148 6.40 9.01 0.24
N GLN A 149 5.30 8.84 0.99
CA GLN A 149 5.15 7.71 1.91
C GLN A 149 5.26 6.36 1.18
N ARG A 150 4.72 6.24 -0.05
CA ARG A 150 4.84 5.01 -0.84
C ARG A 150 6.27 4.72 -1.30
N LYS A 151 7.09 5.76 -1.50
CA LYS A 151 8.53 5.61 -1.76
C LYS A 151 9.27 5.11 -0.51
N LEU A 152 8.86 5.58 0.67
CA LEU A 152 9.51 5.35 1.96
C LEU A 152 9.02 4.11 2.73
N SER A 153 7.85 3.58 2.38
CA SER A 153 7.17 2.48 3.09
C SER A 153 7.92 1.15 2.90
N TRP A 154 8.99 0.94 3.66
CA TRP A 154 9.35 -0.27 4.41
C TRP A 154 10.75 -0.05 5.01
N PHE A 155 10.84 0.79 6.04
CA PHE A 155 12.03 0.90 6.91
C PHE A 155 11.69 0.65 8.38
N SER A 156 10.74 -0.25 8.67
CA SER A 156 10.50 -0.71 10.05
C SER A 156 11.58 -1.67 10.58
N ASN A 157 12.65 -1.98 9.82
CA ASN A 157 13.76 -2.84 10.26
C ASN A 157 15.16 -2.40 9.77
N LEU A 158 15.48 -1.11 9.80
CA LEU A 158 16.89 -0.69 9.86
C LEU A 158 17.20 -0.06 11.21
N ARG A 159 17.45 -0.91 12.20
CA ARG A 159 18.47 -0.58 13.21
C ARG A 159 19.82 -0.55 12.48
N GLY A 160 20.44 0.62 12.47
CA GLY A 160 21.82 0.83 12.02
C GLY A 160 21.99 0.79 10.51
N TRP A 161 22.11 1.96 9.90
CA TRP A 161 23.39 2.54 9.46
C TRP A 161 23.31 4.06 9.65
#